data_AF-A0A316F638-F1
#
_entry.id   AF-A0A316F638-F1
#
_cell.length_a   1.000
_cell.length_b   1.000
_cell.length_c   1.000
_cell.angle_alpha   90.00
_cell.angle_beta   90.00
_cell.angle_gamma   90.00
#
_symmetry.space_group_name_H-M   'P 1'
#
loop_
_entity.id
_entity.type
_entity.pdbx_description
1 polymer ?
#
loop_
_entity_poly.entity_id
_entity_poly.type
_entity_poly.pdbx_seq_one_letter_code
_entity_poly.pdbx_strand_id
1 'polypeptide(L)'
;MAGRERWLSWLRGRRGLVTWWVLISCTAVNGLVVGYGSLHFLQFSLSRGDHLVSGGGYAAAGAVLAVAAAGAAGWRAPVSVVLGSAVLAVGSAACAVWSFGVAARFPPDAGRDGPWDGVGGVLAGPWTWLLLLCGSLGVIRLIGRRRGP
;
A
#
# COMPACT_ATOMS: atom_id res chain seq x y z
N MET A 1 -5.76 -14.53 -28.00
CA MET A 1 -6.89 -13.74 -27.43
C MET A 1 -7.62 -14.44 -26.27
N ALA A 2 -7.76 -15.78 -26.27
CA ALA A 2 -8.45 -16.54 -25.21
C ALA A 2 -7.92 -16.36 -23.75
N GLY A 3 -6.63 -16.06 -23.57
CA GLY A 3 -6.06 -15.83 -22.22
C GLY A 3 -6.50 -14.51 -21.58
N ARG A 4 -6.82 -13.50 -22.40
CA ARG A 4 -7.19 -12.15 -21.93
C ARG A 4 -8.60 -12.13 -21.32
N GLU A 5 -9.52 -12.89 -21.89
CA GLU A 5 -10.91 -12.97 -21.40
C GLU A 5 -11.03 -13.81 -20.13
N ARG A 6 -10.25 -14.90 -20.01
CA ARG A 6 -10.14 -15.67 -18.75
C ARG A 6 -9.62 -14.84 -17.59
N TRP A 7 -8.65 -13.96 -17.85
CA TRP A 7 -8.08 -13.10 -16.80
C TRP A 7 -9.11 -12.07 -16.30
N LEU A 8 -9.85 -11.45 -17.22
CA LEU A 8 -10.90 -10.49 -16.87
C LEU A 8 -12.10 -11.15 -16.18
N SER A 9 -12.49 -12.36 -16.60
CA SER A 9 -13.56 -13.10 -15.93
C SER A 9 -13.14 -13.55 -14.54
N TRP A 10 -11.88 -13.96 -14.35
CA TRP A 10 -11.33 -14.29 -13.03
C TRP A 10 -11.33 -13.08 -12.09
N LEU A 11 -10.89 -11.90 -12.57
CA LEU A 11 -10.89 -10.66 -11.80
C LEU A 11 -12.29 -10.20 -11.36
N ARG A 12 -13.31 -10.48 -12.17
CA ARG A 12 -14.72 -10.18 -11.85
C ARG A 12 -15.40 -11.27 -11.03
N GLY A 13 -14.82 -12.47 -11.00
CA GLY A 13 -15.34 -13.60 -10.24
C GLY A 13 -15.09 -13.45 -8.74
N ARG A 14 -15.88 -14.17 -7.95
CA ARG A 14 -15.82 -14.15 -6.47
C ARG A 14 -14.40 -14.44 -5.93
N ARG A 15 -13.66 -15.34 -6.60
CA ARG A 15 -12.28 -15.70 -6.24
C ARG A 15 -11.30 -14.54 -6.45
N GLY A 16 -11.34 -13.89 -7.62
CA GLY A 16 -10.47 -12.73 -7.89
C GLY A 16 -10.75 -11.57 -6.95
N LEU A 17 -12.03 -11.30 -6.66
CA LEU A 17 -12.47 -10.33 -5.66
C LEU A 17 -11.87 -10.61 -4.28
N VAL A 18 -11.99 -11.85 -3.79
CA VAL A 18 -11.41 -12.26 -2.51
C VAL A 18 -9.90 -12.10 -2.52
N THR A 19 -9.21 -12.52 -3.59
CA THR A 19 -7.75 -12.35 -3.70
C THR A 19 -7.33 -10.88 -3.63
N TRP A 20 -8.04 -9.98 -4.32
CA TRP A 20 -7.76 -8.54 -4.23
C TRP A 20 -7.89 -8.01 -2.82
N TRP A 21 -8.99 -8.34 -2.14
CA TRP A 21 -9.20 -7.92 -0.76
C TRP A 21 -8.14 -8.48 0.18
N VAL A 22 -7.75 -9.75 0.04
CA VAL A 22 -6.66 -10.35 0.82
C VAL A 22 -5.36 -9.57 0.60
N LEU A 23 -4.98 -9.30 -0.66
CA LEU A 23 -3.75 -8.57 -0.95
C LEU A 23 -3.76 -7.12 -0.41
N ILE A 24 -4.86 -6.41 -0.61
CA ILE A 24 -5.07 -5.04 -0.13
C ILE A 24 -4.99 -5.01 1.40
N SER A 25 -5.71 -5.90 2.08
CA SER A 25 -5.70 -6.01 3.54
C SER A 25 -4.33 -6.40 4.07
N CYS A 26 -3.64 -7.36 3.45
CA CYS A 26 -2.27 -7.73 3.83
C CYS A 26 -1.31 -6.54 3.70
N THR A 27 -1.46 -5.72 2.65
CA THR A 27 -0.58 -4.54 2.46
C THR A 27 -0.90 -3.45 3.47
N ALA A 28 -2.17 -3.16 3.71
CA ALA A 28 -2.60 -2.18 4.69
C ALA A 28 -2.16 -2.58 6.10
N VAL A 29 -2.40 -3.84 6.49
CA VAL A 29 -1.96 -4.38 7.77
C VAL A 29 -0.43 -4.43 7.86
N ASN A 30 0.30 -4.79 6.79
CA ASN A 30 1.75 -4.76 6.80
C ASN A 30 2.29 -3.33 6.99
N GLY A 31 1.69 -2.34 6.32
CA GLY A 31 1.97 -0.93 6.53
C GLY A 31 1.71 -0.49 7.97
N LEU A 32 0.62 -1.00 8.58
CA LEU A 32 0.33 -0.78 9.99
C LEU A 32 1.30 -1.51 10.92
N VAL A 33 1.71 -2.74 10.63
CA VAL A 33 2.60 -3.51 11.53
C VAL A 33 4.02 -3.00 11.45
N VAL A 34 4.54 -2.76 10.25
CA VAL A 34 5.89 -2.22 10.07
C VAL A 34 5.93 -0.73 10.42
N GLY A 35 4.81 -0.02 10.26
CA GLY A 35 4.67 1.37 10.66
C GLY A 35 4.44 1.56 12.17
N TYR A 36 3.53 0.81 12.79
CA TYR A 36 3.15 0.93 14.20
C TYR A 36 4.01 0.05 15.12
N GLY A 37 4.69 -0.97 14.57
CA GLY A 37 5.58 -1.85 15.31
C GLY A 37 6.72 -1.10 15.99
N SER A 38 7.27 -0.06 15.35
CA SER A 38 8.24 0.84 15.99
C SER A 38 7.60 1.59 17.17
N LEU A 39 6.36 2.08 17.04
CA LEU A 39 5.69 2.85 18.09
C LEU A 39 5.23 2.00 19.29
N HIS A 40 4.88 0.73 19.10
CA HIS A 40 4.23 -0.08 20.14
C HIS A 40 5.17 -1.08 20.84
N PHE A 41 6.24 -1.56 20.19
CA PHE A 41 7.23 -2.42 20.88
C PHE A 41 8.22 -1.62 21.74
N LEU A 42 8.31 -0.30 21.56
CA LEU A 42 9.25 0.60 22.26
C LEU A 42 8.57 1.49 23.32
N GLN A 43 7.50 0.99 23.96
CA GLN A 43 6.59 1.67 24.93
C GLN A 43 7.24 2.46 26.11
N PHE A 44 8.56 2.57 26.20
CA PHE A 44 9.24 3.30 27.27
C PHE A 44 9.90 4.61 26.83
N SER A 45 10.06 4.88 25.52
CA SER A 45 10.54 6.19 25.03
C SER A 45 10.47 6.26 23.51
N LEU A 46 9.35 6.75 22.95
CA LEU A 46 9.22 7.02 21.53
C LEU A 46 10.27 8.05 21.08
N SER A 47 11.04 7.72 20.05
CA SER A 47 12.04 8.61 19.49
C SER A 47 11.58 9.26 18.18
N ARG A 48 12.35 10.24 17.69
CA ARG A 48 12.11 10.81 16.36
C ARG A 48 12.25 9.74 15.28
N GLY A 49 13.27 8.89 15.36
CA GLY A 49 13.47 7.74 14.48
C GLY A 49 12.23 6.86 14.36
N ASP A 50 11.60 6.49 15.48
CA ASP A 50 10.40 5.64 15.47
C ASP A 50 9.28 6.23 14.63
N HIS A 51 9.01 7.54 14.78
CA HIS A 51 7.99 8.25 14.02
C HIS A 51 8.34 8.42 12.53
N LEU A 52 9.62 8.53 12.18
CA LEU A 52 10.07 8.57 10.78
C LEU A 52 9.92 7.21 10.10
N VAL A 53 10.33 6.13 10.79
CA VAL A 53 10.15 4.75 10.36
C VAL A 53 8.66 4.45 10.15
N SER A 54 7.83 4.81 11.13
CA SER A 54 6.37 4.69 11.04
C SER A 54 5.81 5.41 9.83
N GLY A 55 6.19 6.68 9.67
CA GLY A 55 5.76 7.49 8.54
C GLY A 55 6.15 6.89 7.20
N GLY A 56 7.36 6.34 7.10
CA GLY A 56 7.84 5.62 5.94
C GLY A 56 7.01 4.38 5.61
N GLY A 57 6.70 3.55 6.60
CA GLY A 57 5.84 2.37 6.43
C GLY A 57 4.43 2.73 5.93
N TYR A 58 3.80 3.71 6.56
CA TYR A 58 2.48 4.20 6.12
C TYR A 58 2.51 4.80 4.72
N ALA A 59 3.54 5.60 4.39
CA ALA A 59 3.69 6.20 3.07
C ALA A 59 3.88 5.13 1.97
N ALA A 60 4.72 4.13 2.22
CA ALA A 60 4.96 3.03 1.28
C ALA A 60 3.68 2.21 1.04
N ALA A 61 2.95 1.85 2.10
CA ALA A 61 1.69 1.14 1.97
C ALA A 61 0.65 1.97 1.22
N GLY A 62 0.55 3.27 1.54
CA GLY A 62 -0.33 4.21 0.84
C GLY A 62 -0.05 4.30 -0.65
N ALA A 63 1.23 4.38 -1.04
CA ALA A 63 1.64 4.41 -2.44
C ALA A 63 1.25 3.13 -3.20
N VAL A 64 1.51 1.96 -2.60
CA VAL A 64 1.15 0.66 -3.20
C VAL A 64 -0.37 0.55 -3.39
N LEU A 65 -1.14 0.96 -2.38
CA LEU A 65 -2.60 0.94 -2.42
C LEU A 65 -3.17 1.95 -3.44
N ALA A 66 -2.54 3.10 -3.63
CA ALA A 66 -2.91 4.05 -4.68
C ALA A 66 -2.67 3.47 -6.09
N VAL A 67 -1.53 2.81 -6.31
CA VAL A 67 -1.24 2.09 -7.56
C VAL A 67 -2.23 0.95 -7.78
N ALA A 68 -2.58 0.21 -6.72
CA ALA A 68 -3.59 -0.83 -6.76
C ALA A 68 -4.97 -0.29 -7.13
N ALA A 69 -5.39 0.84 -6.54
CA ALA A 69 -6.66 1.50 -6.85
C ALA A 69 -6.73 1.94 -8.32
N ALA A 70 -5.69 2.63 -8.80
CA ALA A 70 -5.60 3.09 -10.19
C ALA A 70 -5.56 1.92 -11.17
N GLY A 71 -4.84 0.86 -10.83
CA GLY A 71 -4.78 -0.37 -11.61
C GLY A 71 -6.12 -1.10 -11.66
N ALA A 72 -6.79 -1.25 -10.52
CA ALA A 72 -8.12 -1.85 -10.40
C ALA A 72 -9.14 -1.11 -11.30
N ALA A 73 -9.08 0.22 -11.36
CA ALA A 73 -9.88 1.02 -12.30
C ALA A 73 -9.55 0.67 -13.77
N GLY A 74 -8.26 0.55 -14.12
CA GLY A 74 -7.82 0.10 -15.45
C GLY A 74 -8.35 -1.29 -15.83
N TRP A 75 -8.43 -2.20 -14.87
CA TRP A 75 -8.98 -3.54 -15.05
C TRP A 75 -10.52 -3.59 -15.10
N ARG A 76 -11.21 -2.49 -14.81
CA ARG A 76 -12.68 -2.45 -14.57
C ARG A 76 -13.07 -3.43 -13.46
N ALA A 77 -12.26 -3.48 -12.41
CA ALA A 77 -12.60 -4.21 -11.20
C ALA A 77 -13.85 -3.60 -10.53
N PRO A 78 -14.52 -4.35 -9.64
CA PRO A 78 -15.67 -3.83 -8.91
C PRO A 78 -15.34 -2.54 -8.16
N VAL A 79 -16.29 -1.60 -8.13
CA VAL A 79 -16.13 -0.28 -7.49
C VAL A 79 -15.68 -0.40 -6.04
N SER A 80 -16.13 -1.44 -5.32
CA SER A 80 -15.71 -1.71 -3.95
C SER A 80 -14.20 -1.92 -3.80
N VAL A 81 -13.55 -2.58 -4.77
CA VAL A 81 -12.09 -2.79 -4.75
C VAL A 81 -11.36 -1.48 -5.03
N VAL A 82 -11.85 -0.69 -5.99
CA VAL A 82 -11.26 0.60 -6.35
C VAL A 82 -11.36 1.58 -5.18
N LEU A 83 -12.57 1.78 -4.65
CA LEU A 83 -12.82 2.67 -3.52
C LEU A 83 -12.15 2.18 -2.24
N GLY A 84 -12.21 0.87 -1.96
CA GLY A 84 -11.54 0.28 -0.80
C GLY A 84 -10.04 0.52 -0.81
N SER A 85 -9.38 0.27 -1.95
CA SER A 85 -7.95 0.55 -2.13
C SER A 85 -7.65 2.04 -1.96
N ALA A 86 -8.47 2.92 -2.55
CA ALA A 86 -8.28 4.36 -2.46
C ALA A 86 -8.46 4.90 -1.03
N VAL A 87 -9.48 4.45 -0.30
CA VAL A 87 -9.72 4.83 1.09
C VAL A 87 -8.56 4.39 1.97
N LEU A 88 -8.07 3.15 1.81
CA LEU A 88 -6.93 2.66 2.57
C LEU A 88 -5.64 3.40 2.21
N ALA A 89 -5.47 3.79 0.94
CA ALA A 89 -4.34 4.62 0.50
C ALA A 89 -4.36 5.99 1.20
N VAL A 90 -5.52 6.66 1.21
CA VAL A 90 -5.69 7.96 1.88
C VAL A 90 -5.51 7.84 3.38
N GLY A 91 -6.08 6.81 4.01
CA GLY A 91 -5.89 6.54 5.44
C GLY A 91 -4.42 6.34 5.80
N SER A 92 -3.70 5.55 4.99
CA SER A 92 -2.25 5.34 5.18
C SER A 92 -1.47 6.65 4.97
N ALA A 93 -1.82 7.46 3.97
CA ALA A 93 -1.19 8.76 3.77
C ALA A 93 -1.45 9.72 4.95
N ALA A 94 -2.66 9.72 5.52
CA ALA A 94 -2.97 10.52 6.70
C ALA A 94 -2.15 10.08 7.92
N CYS A 95 -2.01 8.77 8.14
CA CYS A 95 -1.13 8.23 9.18
C CYS A 95 0.34 8.63 8.96
N ALA A 96 0.82 8.60 7.71
CA ALA A 96 2.17 9.03 7.36
C ALA A 96 2.41 10.51 7.71
N VAL A 97 1.50 11.39 7.27
CA VAL A 97 1.57 12.83 7.55
C VAL A 97 1.56 13.10 9.05
N TRP A 98 0.65 12.45 9.79
CA TRP A 98 0.60 12.57 11.24
C TRP A 98 1.93 12.15 11.89
N SER A 99 2.48 11.00 11.48
CA SER A 99 3.72 10.48 12.03
C SER A 99 4.91 11.40 11.76
N PHE A 100 5.07 11.89 10.52
CA PHE A 100 6.11 12.85 10.18
C PHE A 100 5.94 14.18 10.92
N GLY A 101 4.70 14.65 11.11
CA GLY A 101 4.42 15.86 11.86
C GLY A 101 4.74 15.73 13.36
N VAL A 102 4.56 14.55 13.94
CA VAL A 102 4.96 14.25 15.32
C VAL A 102 6.48 14.13 15.43
N ALA A 103 7.14 13.47 14.47
CA ALA A 103 8.60 13.34 14.43
C ALA A 103 9.33 14.69 14.53
N ALA A 104 8.77 15.74 13.90
CA ALA A 104 9.33 17.09 13.93
C ALA A 104 9.36 17.73 15.33
N ARG A 105 8.63 17.16 16.32
CA ARG A 105 8.57 17.64 17.71
C ARG A 105 9.65 17.01 18.60
N PHE A 106 10.31 15.97 18.12
CA PHE A 106 11.36 15.27 18.87
C PHE A 106 12.75 15.72 18.44
N PRO A 107 13.73 15.75 19.36
CA PRO A 107 15.12 16.05 19.02
C PRO A 107 15.68 14.99 18.05
N PRO A 108 16.70 15.33 17.24
CA PRO A 108 17.43 14.35 16.45
C PRO A 108 18.04 13.28 17.36
N ASP A 109 17.77 12.01 17.06
CA ASP A 109 18.37 10.85 17.70
C ASP A 109 19.21 10.05 16.69
N ALA A 110 20.09 9.17 17.19
CA ALA A 110 21.01 8.41 16.35
C ALA A 110 20.32 7.33 15.48
N GLY A 111 19.01 7.11 15.64
CA GLY A 111 18.25 6.07 14.96
C GLY A 111 18.66 4.66 15.38
N ARG A 112 17.71 3.74 15.48
CA ARG A 112 17.97 2.29 15.66
C ARG A 112 17.20 1.52 14.60
N ASP A 113 17.28 2.02 13.38
CA ASP A 113 16.40 1.64 12.29
C ASP A 113 17.15 0.65 11.39
N GLY A 114 16.56 -0.52 11.16
CA GLY A 114 17.07 -1.54 10.26
C GLY A 114 16.58 -1.38 8.82
N PRO A 115 17.22 -2.03 7.84
CA PRO A 115 16.81 -1.98 6.43
C PRO A 115 15.41 -2.59 6.17
N TRP A 116 14.87 -3.33 7.15
CA TRP A 116 13.56 -3.98 7.09
C TRP A 116 12.47 -3.20 7.81
N ASP A 117 12.81 -2.03 8.37
CA ASP A 117 11.84 -1.20 9.07
C ASP A 117 11.21 -0.17 8.12
N GLY A 118 10.01 0.30 8.48
CA GLY A 118 9.25 1.27 7.70
C GLY A 118 8.99 0.83 6.25
N VAL A 119 9.65 1.50 5.30
CA VAL A 119 9.49 1.22 3.86
C VAL A 119 9.96 -0.19 3.51
N GLY A 120 11.10 -0.62 4.08
CA GLY A 120 11.72 -1.90 3.74
C GLY A 120 10.82 -3.10 4.02
N GLY A 121 10.20 -3.14 5.20
CA GLY A 121 9.28 -4.22 5.59
C GLY A 121 7.98 -4.22 4.79
N VAL A 122 7.51 -3.04 4.36
CA VAL A 122 6.35 -2.96 3.45
C VAL A 122 6.67 -3.59 2.11
N LEU A 123 7.82 -3.28 1.54
CA LEU A 123 8.27 -3.79 0.25
C LEU A 123 8.78 -5.23 0.31
N ALA A 124 9.16 -5.75 1.47
CA ALA A 124 9.55 -7.16 1.63
C ALA A 124 8.35 -8.11 1.44
N GLY A 125 7.12 -7.61 1.62
CA GLY A 125 5.90 -8.40 1.47
C GLY A 125 5.68 -8.88 0.03
N PRO A 126 5.59 -10.20 -0.24
CA PRO A 126 5.34 -10.70 -1.60
C PRO A 126 3.99 -10.24 -2.16
N TRP A 127 3.00 -10.00 -1.30
CA TRP A 127 1.70 -9.42 -1.68
C TRP A 127 1.81 -7.98 -2.20
N THR A 128 2.74 -7.20 -1.66
CA THR A 128 3.02 -5.82 -2.08
C THR A 128 3.48 -5.79 -3.54
N TRP A 129 4.41 -6.68 -3.89
CA TRP A 129 4.90 -6.82 -5.27
C TRP A 129 3.83 -7.30 -6.24
N LEU A 130 2.97 -8.23 -5.81
CA LEU A 130 1.83 -8.67 -6.63
C LEU A 130 0.87 -7.50 -6.92
N LEU A 131 0.57 -6.67 -5.92
CA LEU A 131 -0.26 -5.47 -6.12
C LEU A 131 0.42 -4.42 -7.00
N LEU A 132 1.72 -4.19 -6.84
CA LEU A 132 2.47 -3.27 -7.70
C LEU A 132 2.46 -3.76 -9.15
N LEU A 133 2.71 -5.04 -9.39
CA LEU A 133 2.69 -5.63 -10.72
C LEU A 133 1.29 -5.55 -11.35
N CYS A 134 0.28 -6.07 -10.67
CA CYS A 134 -1.10 -6.07 -11.16
C CYS A 134 -1.64 -4.64 -11.31
N GLY A 135 -1.31 -3.76 -10.37
CA GLY A 135 -1.67 -2.36 -10.36
C GLY A 135 -1.07 -1.61 -11.54
N SER A 136 0.26 -1.71 -11.72
CA SER A 136 0.98 -1.05 -12.83
C SER A 136 0.50 -1.51 -14.19
N LEU A 137 0.27 -2.82 -14.38
CA LEU A 137 -0.31 -3.35 -15.62
C LEU A 137 -1.74 -2.83 -15.87
N GLY A 138 -2.50 -2.58 -14.81
CA GLY A 138 -3.82 -1.95 -14.88
C GLY A 138 -3.72 -0.47 -15.26
N VAL A 139 -2.78 0.27 -14.68
CA VAL A 139 -2.53 1.68 -14.98
C VAL A 139 -2.11 1.87 -16.44
N ILE A 140 -1.19 1.03 -16.95
CA ILE A 140 -0.79 1.06 -18.37
C ILE A 140 -2.01 0.88 -19.28
N ARG A 141 -2.91 -0.06 -18.94
CA ARG A 141 -4.18 -0.24 -19.67
C ARG A 141 -5.09 0.98 -19.59
N LEU A 142 -5.18 1.60 -18.42
CA LEU A 142 -6.00 2.81 -18.22
C LEU A 142 -5.50 3.96 -19.09
N ILE A 143 -4.18 4.17 -19.14
CA ILE A 143 -3.55 5.19 -19.97
C ILE A 143 -3.69 4.86 -21.46
N GLY A 144 -3.42 3.61 -21.85
CA GLY A 144 -3.55 3.17 -23.24
C GLY A 144 -4.96 3.33 -23.80
N ARG A 145 -6.00 3.14 -22.97
CA ARG A 145 -7.40 3.42 -23.36
C ARG A 145 -7.69 4.90 -23.57
N ARG A 146 -6.99 5.80 -22.88
CA ARG A 146 -7.12 7.26 -23.06
C ARG A 146 -6.34 7.78 -24.27
N ARG A 147 -5.50 6.94 -24.90
CA ARG A 147 -4.64 7.29 -26.04
C ARG A 147 -5.04 6.60 -27.36
N GLY A 148 -6.04 5.72 -27.34
CA GLY A 148 -6.67 5.18 -28.57
C GLY A 148 -7.79 6.10 -29.05
N PRO A 149 -8.13 6.07 -30.36
CA PRO A 149 -8.69 7.18 -31.14
C PRO A 149 -9.91 7.87 -30.53
#